data_AF-A0A9R0U8E2-F1
#
_entry.id   AF-A0A9R0U8E2-F1
#
_cell.length_a   1.000
_cell.length_b   1.000
_cell.length_c   1.000
_cell.angle_alpha   90.00
_cell.angle_beta   90.00
_cell.angle_gamma   90.00
#
_symmetry.space_group_name_H-M   'P 1'
#
loop_
_entity.id
_entity.type
_entity.pdbx_description
1 polymer ?
#
loop_
_entity_poly.entity_id
_entity_poly.type
_entity_poly.pdbx_seq_one_letter_code
_entity_poly.pdbx_strand_id
1 'polypeptide(L)'
;MPVWIPIVVALLGLAGVILTQILSGRREIRRMAEEAAREERRWQREREARTHETRADAYAQLMGVLEAFDGVLFQARAVRESGGELDEHQLEELREVRSEAQHALGPVVLHAPEAVRRLVSDATLPRMRLAAMLLDPDDDRTRLRPAWDAGQRGYRVMRARMRADLGFDAEPVDELYGTQPTVVSSSSESTSEPAETTSLPPSTW
;
A
#
# COMPACT_ATOMS: atom_id res chain seq x y z
N MET A 1 -11.50 52.39 66.66
CA MET A 1 -10.65 51.47 65.88
C MET A 1 -11.08 51.51 64.43
N PRO A 2 -10.16 51.65 63.46
CA PRO A 2 -10.53 51.78 62.04
C PRO A 2 -11.17 50.50 61.51
N VAL A 3 -12.38 50.59 60.96
CA VAL A 3 -13.20 49.45 60.48
C VAL A 3 -12.62 48.80 59.20
N TRP A 4 -11.70 49.47 58.51
CA TRP A 4 -11.09 48.96 57.28
C TRP A 4 -10.04 47.86 57.52
N ILE A 5 -9.41 47.83 58.69
CA ILE A 5 -8.36 46.86 59.05
C ILE A 5 -8.86 45.40 58.97
N PRO A 6 -9.99 45.02 59.59
CA PRO A 6 -10.47 43.63 59.52
C PRO A 6 -10.84 43.18 58.10
N ILE A 7 -11.30 44.09 57.23
CA ILE A 7 -11.64 43.78 55.84
C ILE A 7 -10.37 43.42 55.05
N VAL A 8 -9.30 44.20 55.22
CA VAL A 8 -8.02 43.97 54.56
C VAL A 8 -7.40 42.65 55.01
N VAL A 9 -7.46 42.34 56.32
CA VAL A 9 -6.96 41.07 56.87
C VAL A 9 -7.74 39.87 56.33
N ALA A 10 -9.07 39.98 56.23
CA ALA A 10 -9.92 38.93 55.67
C ALA A 10 -9.59 38.66 54.19
N LEU A 11 -9.39 39.71 53.39
CA LEU A 11 -9.00 39.58 51.97
C LEU A 11 -7.61 38.96 51.79
N LEU A 12 -6.64 39.34 52.65
CA LEU A 12 -5.30 38.75 52.65
C LEU A 12 -5.33 37.26 53.02
N GLY A 13 -6.13 36.88 54.00
CA GLY A 13 -6.35 35.48 54.37
C GLY A 13 -6.94 34.66 53.21
N LEU A 14 -7.95 35.20 52.53
CA LEU A 14 -8.57 34.56 51.37
C LEU A 14 -7.59 34.43 50.19
N ALA A 15 -6.83 35.47 49.90
CA ALA A 15 -5.83 35.46 48.83
C ALA A 15 -4.72 34.41 49.08
N GLY A 16 -4.31 34.23 50.34
CA GLY A 16 -3.35 33.20 50.73
C GLY A 16 -3.85 31.77 50.47
N VAL A 17 -5.13 31.49 50.75
CA VAL A 17 -5.75 30.17 50.48
C VAL A 17 -5.89 29.91 48.97
N ILE A 18 -6.32 30.91 48.20
CA ILE A 18 -6.44 30.77 46.74
C ILE A 18 -5.06 30.52 46.10
N LEU A 19 -4.03 31.27 46.53
CA LEU A 19 -2.67 31.12 46.00
C LEU A 19 -2.08 29.74 46.31
N THR A 20 -2.32 29.21 47.51
CA THR A 20 -1.86 27.86 47.90
C THR A 20 -2.59 26.76 47.13
N GLN A 21 -3.90 26.90 46.88
CA GLN A 21 -4.65 25.96 46.04
C GLN A 21 -4.12 25.93 44.59
N ILE A 22 -3.83 27.09 43.99
CA ILE A 22 -3.27 27.19 42.63
C ILE A 22 -1.85 26.59 42.55
N LEU A 23 -0.99 26.86 43.53
CA LEU A 23 0.36 26.32 43.59
C LEU A 23 0.38 24.79 43.76
N SER A 24 -0.55 24.25 44.56
CA SER A 24 -0.70 22.80 44.73
C SER A 24 -1.15 22.14 43.43
N GLY A 25 -2.16 22.71 42.75
CA GLY A 25 -2.66 22.19 41.47
C GLY A 25 -1.58 22.16 40.37
N ARG A 26 -0.66 23.14 40.35
CA ARG A 26 0.39 23.20 39.32
C ARG A 26 1.40 22.05 39.40
N ARG A 27 1.66 21.50 40.58
CA ARG A 27 2.55 20.33 40.74
C ARG A 27 1.85 19.04 40.29
N GLU A 28 0.57 18.94 40.58
CA GLU A 28 -0.25 17.79 40.21
C GLU A 28 -0.44 17.72 38.69
N ILE A 29 -0.74 18.85 38.04
CA ILE A 29 -0.85 18.96 36.58
C ILE A 29 0.44 18.51 35.86
N ARG A 30 1.61 18.82 36.43
CA ARG A 30 2.90 18.37 35.84
C ARG A 30 3.07 16.86 35.91
N ARG A 31 2.73 16.23 37.05
CA ARG A 31 2.80 14.77 37.21
C ARG A 31 1.82 14.07 36.27
N MET A 32 0.58 14.55 36.22
CA MET A 32 -0.45 14.04 35.31
C MET A 32 -0.02 14.18 33.83
N ALA A 33 0.63 15.28 33.46
CA ALA A 33 1.10 15.48 32.09
C ALA A 33 2.21 14.49 31.69
N GLU A 34 3.13 14.16 32.61
CA GLU A 34 4.17 13.15 32.36
C GLU A 34 3.58 11.74 32.24
N GLU A 35 2.59 11.41 33.08
CA GLU A 35 1.88 10.13 33.04
C GLU A 35 1.10 9.99 31.74
N ALA A 36 0.32 11.01 31.37
CA ALA A 36 -0.40 11.05 30.09
C ALA A 36 0.56 10.92 28.89
N ALA A 37 1.74 11.55 28.93
CA ALA A 37 2.72 11.42 27.85
C ALA A 37 3.37 10.01 27.78
N ARG A 38 3.42 9.26 28.88
CA ARG A 38 3.88 7.86 28.87
C ARG A 38 2.78 6.92 28.37
N GLU A 39 1.54 7.15 28.78
CA GLU A 39 0.38 6.39 28.34
C GLU A 39 0.12 6.58 26.85
N GLU A 40 0.17 7.82 26.36
CA GLU A 40 0.02 8.12 24.93
C GLU A 40 1.08 7.39 24.09
N ARG A 41 2.35 7.36 24.55
CA ARG A 41 3.41 6.59 23.88
C ARG A 41 3.21 5.07 23.94
N ARG A 42 2.49 4.56 24.95
CA ARG A 42 2.10 3.13 25.00
C ARG A 42 0.97 2.86 24.01
N TRP A 43 -0.08 3.67 24.02
CA TRP A 43 -1.19 3.55 23.09
C TRP A 43 -0.79 3.72 21.64
N GLN A 44 0.15 4.61 21.33
CA GLN A 44 0.71 4.75 19.99
C GLN A 44 1.39 3.46 19.54
N ARG A 45 2.27 2.89 20.37
CA ARG A 45 2.92 1.60 20.07
C ARG A 45 1.92 0.45 19.94
N GLU A 46 0.89 0.42 20.77
CA GLU A 46 -0.18 -0.60 20.69
C GLU A 46 -1.05 -0.44 19.43
N ARG A 47 -1.31 0.81 19.00
CA ARG A 47 -2.01 1.08 17.74
C ARG A 47 -1.17 0.65 16.56
N GLU A 48 0.11 1.02 16.55
CA GLU A 48 1.06 0.62 15.52
C GLU A 48 1.21 -0.91 15.44
N ALA A 49 1.33 -1.58 16.60
CA ALA A 49 1.40 -3.04 16.69
C ALA A 49 0.13 -3.70 16.13
N ARG A 50 -1.07 -3.22 16.51
CA ARG A 50 -2.33 -3.74 15.98
C ARG A 50 -2.46 -3.53 14.48
N THR A 51 -2.13 -2.34 13.97
CA THR A 51 -2.14 -2.08 12.53
C THR A 51 -1.15 -2.97 11.79
N HIS A 52 0.03 -3.19 12.37
CA HIS A 52 1.04 -4.09 11.81
C HIS A 52 0.54 -5.53 11.74
N GLU A 53 -0.06 -6.05 12.83
CA GLU A 53 -0.64 -7.38 12.91
C GLU A 53 -1.78 -7.56 11.90
N THR A 54 -2.76 -6.65 11.88
CA THR A 54 -3.89 -6.71 10.93
C THR A 54 -3.40 -6.68 9.47
N ARG A 55 -2.34 -5.92 9.19
CA ARG A 55 -1.73 -5.87 7.86
C ARG A 55 -1.01 -7.18 7.52
N ALA A 56 -0.30 -7.78 8.47
CA ALA A 56 0.37 -9.07 8.28
C ALA A 56 -0.65 -10.17 7.98
N ASP A 57 -1.77 -10.20 8.71
CA ASP A 57 -2.85 -11.14 8.49
C ASP A 57 -3.48 -10.96 7.10
N ALA A 58 -3.75 -9.70 6.70
CA ALA A 58 -4.28 -9.40 5.37
C ALA A 58 -3.33 -9.85 4.25
N TYR A 59 -2.02 -9.64 4.40
CA TYR A 59 -1.04 -10.13 3.44
C TYR A 59 -0.99 -11.66 3.39
N ALA A 60 -0.98 -12.33 4.54
CA ALA A 60 -0.96 -13.78 4.61
C ALA A 60 -2.19 -14.39 3.93
N GLN A 61 -3.38 -13.84 4.19
CA GLN A 61 -4.62 -14.27 3.56
C GLN A 61 -4.56 -14.12 2.04
N LEU A 62 -4.17 -12.94 1.53
CA LEU A 62 -4.10 -12.71 0.09
C LEU A 62 -3.06 -13.62 -0.57
N MET A 63 -1.88 -13.79 0.02
CA MET A 63 -0.85 -14.68 -0.53
C MET A 63 -1.34 -16.12 -0.58
N GLY A 64 -1.97 -16.63 0.48
CA GLY A 64 -2.51 -17.99 0.52
C GLY A 64 -3.55 -18.23 -0.56
N VAL A 65 -4.49 -17.30 -0.74
CA VAL A 65 -5.52 -17.42 -1.80
C VAL A 65 -4.91 -17.32 -3.20
N LEU A 66 -3.91 -16.46 -3.42
CA LEU A 66 -3.22 -16.39 -4.72
C LEU A 66 -2.40 -17.64 -5.03
N GLU A 67 -1.81 -18.29 -4.02
CA GLU A 67 -1.11 -19.57 -4.18
C GLU A 67 -2.07 -20.70 -4.53
N ALA A 68 -3.23 -20.77 -3.86
CA ALA A 68 -4.29 -21.72 -4.22
C ALA A 68 -4.78 -21.48 -5.65
N PHE A 69 -5.03 -20.21 -6.00
CA PHE A 69 -5.44 -19.83 -7.35
C PHE A 69 -4.39 -20.22 -8.40
N ASP A 70 -3.10 -20.02 -8.12
CA ASP A 70 -2.01 -20.44 -9.01
C ASP A 70 -1.97 -21.95 -9.21
N GLY A 71 -2.27 -22.74 -8.18
CA GLY A 71 -2.38 -24.19 -8.28
C GLY A 71 -3.44 -24.62 -9.30
N VAL A 72 -4.64 -24.06 -9.19
CA VAL A 72 -5.76 -24.36 -10.10
C VAL A 72 -5.48 -23.86 -11.52
N LEU A 73 -4.97 -22.63 -11.65
CA LEU A 73 -4.60 -22.05 -12.94
C LEU A 73 -3.52 -22.88 -13.65
N PHE A 74 -2.52 -23.37 -12.91
CA PHE A 74 -1.46 -24.19 -13.45
C PHE A 74 -2.00 -25.50 -14.03
N GLN A 75 -2.86 -26.20 -13.28
CA GLN A 75 -3.45 -27.46 -13.72
C GLN A 75 -4.35 -27.25 -14.95
N ALA A 76 -5.25 -26.27 -14.89
CA ALA A 76 -6.15 -25.97 -16.00
C ALA A 76 -5.39 -25.56 -17.27
N ARG A 77 -4.33 -24.74 -17.15
CA ARG A 77 -3.46 -24.38 -18.27
C ARG A 77 -2.77 -25.61 -18.86
N ALA A 78 -2.26 -26.51 -18.02
CA ALA A 78 -1.58 -27.72 -18.49
C ALA A 78 -2.53 -28.63 -19.30
N VAL A 79 -3.80 -28.76 -18.90
CA VAL A 79 -4.82 -29.49 -19.65
C VAL A 79 -5.08 -28.83 -21.01
N ARG A 80 -5.27 -27.50 -21.05
CA ARG A 80 -5.50 -26.78 -22.31
C ARG A 80 -4.30 -26.83 -23.25
N GLU A 81 -3.08 -26.72 -22.72
CA GLU A 81 -1.84 -26.79 -23.50
C GLU A 81 -1.59 -28.19 -24.10
N SER A 82 -2.03 -29.26 -23.43
CA SER A 82 -1.99 -30.63 -23.97
C SER A 82 -3.10 -30.91 -25.00
N GLY A 83 -4.01 -29.96 -25.18
CA GLY A 83 -5.14 -30.05 -26.10
C GLY A 83 -6.39 -30.68 -25.53
N GLY A 84 -6.42 -30.94 -24.22
CA GLY A 84 -7.61 -31.37 -23.50
C GLY A 84 -8.62 -30.24 -23.29
N GLU A 85 -9.82 -30.66 -22.88
CA GLU A 85 -10.88 -29.79 -22.40
C GLU A 85 -10.97 -29.90 -20.88
N LEU A 86 -11.37 -28.80 -20.24
CA LEU A 86 -11.60 -28.80 -18.79
C LEU A 86 -12.95 -29.47 -18.51
N ASP A 87 -12.98 -30.35 -17.52
CA ASP A 87 -14.25 -30.91 -17.05
C ASP A 87 -15.03 -29.91 -16.19
N GLU A 88 -16.29 -30.21 -15.87
CA GLU A 88 -17.13 -29.29 -15.09
C GLU A 88 -16.56 -29.02 -13.69
N HIS A 89 -15.90 -30.01 -13.08
CA HIS A 89 -15.31 -29.85 -11.76
C HIS A 89 -14.16 -28.83 -11.78
N GLN A 90 -13.29 -28.91 -12.79
CA GLN A 90 -12.20 -27.95 -13.00
C GLN A 90 -12.73 -26.55 -13.33
N LEU A 91 -13.82 -26.45 -14.08
CA LEU A 91 -14.48 -25.16 -14.36
C LEU A 91 -15.09 -24.55 -13.10
N GLU A 92 -15.72 -25.37 -12.25
CA GLU A 92 -16.26 -24.95 -10.96
C GLU A 92 -15.13 -24.48 -10.02
N GLU A 93 -14.06 -25.25 -9.88
CA GLU A 93 -12.90 -24.93 -9.07
C GLU A 93 -12.28 -23.58 -9.52
N LEU A 94 -12.11 -23.36 -10.84
CA LEU A 94 -11.64 -22.08 -11.38
C LEU A 94 -12.54 -20.90 -11.02
N ARG A 95 -13.88 -21.08 -11.04
CA ARG A 95 -14.83 -20.02 -10.66
C ARG A 95 -14.77 -19.73 -9.17
N GLU A 96 -14.62 -20.77 -8.35
CA GLU A 96 -14.50 -20.69 -6.89
C GLU A 96 -13.25 -19.91 -6.48
N VAL A 97 -12.06 -20.35 -6.91
CA VAL A 97 -10.81 -19.67 -6.53
C VAL A 97 -10.73 -18.24 -7.06
N ARG A 98 -11.36 -17.96 -8.21
CA ARG A 98 -11.50 -16.60 -8.73
C ARG A 98 -12.34 -15.71 -7.80
N SER A 99 -13.45 -16.25 -7.29
CA SER A 99 -14.33 -15.55 -6.34
C SER A 99 -13.62 -15.32 -5.00
N GLU A 100 -12.92 -16.34 -4.48
CA GLU A 100 -12.16 -16.25 -3.25
C GLU A 100 -11.04 -15.20 -3.34
N ALA A 101 -10.30 -15.20 -4.46
CA ALA A 101 -9.25 -14.21 -4.72
C ALA A 101 -9.80 -12.78 -4.78
N GLN A 102 -11.01 -12.57 -5.28
CA GLN A 102 -11.66 -11.24 -5.26
C GLN A 102 -12.03 -10.80 -3.83
N HIS A 103 -12.54 -11.71 -3.00
CA HIS A 103 -12.86 -11.40 -1.60
C HIS A 103 -11.62 -11.08 -0.77
N ALA A 104 -10.49 -11.76 -1.03
CA ALA A 104 -9.24 -11.54 -0.32
C ALA A 104 -8.59 -10.16 -0.58
N LEU A 105 -9.06 -9.41 -1.59
CA LEU A 105 -8.53 -8.06 -1.88
C LEU A 105 -8.95 -7.02 -0.84
N GLY A 106 -10.14 -7.15 -0.24
CA GLY A 106 -10.73 -6.15 0.64
C GLY A 106 -9.83 -5.76 1.83
N PRO A 107 -9.39 -6.73 2.65
CA PRO A 107 -8.51 -6.45 3.80
C PRO A 107 -7.19 -5.77 3.40
N VAL A 108 -6.58 -6.18 2.28
CA VAL A 108 -5.32 -5.59 1.81
C VAL A 108 -5.54 -4.16 1.32
N VAL A 109 -6.64 -3.88 0.61
CA VAL A 109 -6.98 -2.50 0.20
C VAL A 109 -7.16 -1.58 1.41
N LEU A 110 -7.67 -2.09 2.53
CA LEU A 110 -7.89 -1.31 3.75
C LEU A 110 -6.61 -1.05 4.55
N HIS A 111 -5.76 -2.06 4.72
CA HIS A 111 -4.64 -2.02 5.66
C HIS A 111 -3.26 -1.81 5.03
N ALA A 112 -3.12 -2.06 3.72
CA ALA A 112 -1.83 -1.99 3.06
C ALA A 112 -1.45 -0.55 2.66
N PRO A 113 -0.15 -0.20 2.69
CA PRO A 113 0.35 1.02 2.08
C PRO A 113 0.04 1.08 0.58
N GLU A 114 -0.08 2.29 0.06
CA GLU A 114 -0.38 2.55 -1.35
C GLU A 114 0.58 1.84 -2.32
N ALA A 115 1.87 1.76 -1.97
CA ALA A 115 2.87 1.05 -2.78
C ALA A 115 2.56 -0.44 -2.97
N VAL A 116 2.01 -1.10 -1.93
CA VAL A 116 1.62 -2.51 -2.01
C VAL A 116 0.30 -2.65 -2.78
N ARG A 117 -0.67 -1.77 -2.52
CA ARG A 117 -1.97 -1.80 -3.20
C ARG A 117 -1.87 -1.76 -4.72
N ARG A 118 -0.93 -0.99 -5.28
CA ARG A 118 -0.70 -0.97 -6.74
C ARG A 118 -0.21 -2.31 -7.27
N LEU A 119 0.72 -2.95 -6.55
CA LEU A 119 1.26 -4.26 -6.92
C LEU A 119 0.24 -5.40 -6.82
N VAL A 120 -0.76 -5.26 -5.94
CA VAL A 120 -1.86 -6.22 -5.86
C VAL A 120 -2.60 -6.30 -7.19
N SER A 121 -2.86 -5.16 -7.84
CA SER A 121 -3.49 -5.15 -9.17
C SER A 121 -2.60 -5.81 -10.22
N ASP A 122 -1.29 -5.57 -10.20
CA ASP A 122 -0.34 -6.17 -11.14
C ASP A 122 -0.24 -7.69 -10.97
N ALA A 123 -0.39 -8.19 -9.74
CA ALA A 123 -0.45 -9.62 -9.48
C ALA A 123 -1.81 -10.25 -9.84
N THR A 124 -2.92 -9.59 -9.54
CA THR A 124 -4.25 -10.20 -9.62
C THR A 124 -4.88 -10.10 -11.01
N LEU A 125 -4.74 -8.98 -11.72
CA LEU A 125 -5.40 -8.78 -13.01
C LEU A 125 -4.96 -9.80 -14.09
N PRO A 126 -3.66 -10.13 -14.24
CA PRO A 126 -3.26 -11.16 -15.20
C PRO A 126 -3.85 -12.54 -14.87
N ARG A 127 -3.98 -12.89 -13.59
CA ARG A 127 -4.62 -14.14 -13.14
C ARG A 127 -6.10 -14.18 -13.45
N MET A 128 -6.81 -13.08 -13.20
CA MET A 128 -8.24 -12.95 -13.54
C MET A 128 -8.47 -13.08 -15.05
N ARG A 129 -7.59 -12.49 -15.86
CA ARG A 129 -7.62 -12.64 -17.33
C ARG A 129 -7.33 -14.07 -17.74
N LEU A 130 -6.31 -14.70 -17.16
CA LEU A 130 -5.99 -16.10 -17.44
C LEU A 130 -7.15 -17.03 -17.10
N ALA A 131 -7.79 -16.85 -15.94
CA ALA A 131 -8.98 -17.61 -15.56
C ALA A 131 -10.11 -17.41 -16.58
N ALA A 132 -10.34 -16.18 -17.05
CA ALA A 132 -11.35 -15.92 -18.08
C ALA A 132 -11.03 -16.66 -19.40
N MET A 133 -9.78 -16.62 -19.86
CA MET A 133 -9.35 -17.35 -21.07
C MET A 133 -9.47 -18.88 -20.90
N LEU A 134 -9.24 -19.41 -19.71
CA LEU A 134 -9.37 -20.85 -19.44
C LEU A 134 -10.82 -21.33 -19.41
N LEU A 135 -11.73 -20.47 -18.93
CA LEU A 135 -13.17 -20.70 -18.88
C LEU A 135 -13.83 -20.59 -20.27
N ASP A 136 -13.20 -19.90 -21.21
CA ASP A 136 -13.65 -19.80 -22.60
C ASP A 136 -13.02 -20.91 -23.45
N PRO A 137 -13.81 -21.88 -23.97
CA PRO A 137 -13.26 -22.97 -24.78
C PRO A 137 -12.69 -22.53 -26.12
N ASP A 138 -13.09 -21.36 -26.63
CA ASP A 138 -12.72 -20.86 -27.95
C ASP A 138 -11.51 -19.90 -27.90
N ASP A 139 -10.95 -19.62 -26.72
CA ASP A 139 -9.82 -18.69 -26.57
C ASP A 139 -8.51 -19.26 -27.16
N ASP A 140 -7.63 -18.35 -27.57
CA ASP A 140 -6.34 -18.65 -28.17
C ASP A 140 -5.35 -19.16 -27.12
N ARG A 141 -5.05 -20.46 -27.19
CA ARG A 141 -4.10 -21.16 -26.31
C ARG A 141 -2.72 -20.51 -26.28
N THR A 142 -2.29 -19.81 -27.34
CA THR A 142 -0.98 -19.14 -27.37
C THR A 142 -0.88 -17.98 -26.37
N ARG A 143 -2.02 -17.45 -25.91
CA ARG A 143 -2.10 -16.33 -24.95
C ARG A 143 -2.03 -16.77 -23.49
N LEU A 144 -2.23 -18.06 -23.20
CA LEU A 144 -2.26 -18.59 -21.83
C LEU A 144 -0.91 -18.41 -21.12
N ARG A 145 0.19 -18.74 -21.81
CA ARG A 145 1.53 -18.67 -21.22
C ARG A 145 2.00 -17.23 -20.94
N PRO A 146 1.86 -16.27 -21.87
CA PRO A 146 2.13 -14.86 -21.57
C PRO A 146 1.33 -14.31 -20.38
N ALA A 147 0.06 -14.69 -20.25
CA ALA A 147 -0.79 -14.24 -19.13
C ALA A 147 -0.36 -14.88 -17.80
N TRP A 148 0.00 -16.16 -17.80
CA TRP A 148 0.59 -16.85 -16.66
C TRP A 148 1.89 -16.15 -16.20
N ASP A 149 2.82 -15.93 -17.13
CA ASP A 149 4.10 -15.31 -16.81
C ASP A 149 3.94 -13.89 -16.26
N ALA A 150 2.97 -13.12 -16.79
CA ALA A 150 2.64 -11.80 -16.27
C ALA A 150 2.13 -11.86 -14.82
N GLY A 151 1.24 -12.81 -14.50
CA GLY A 151 0.75 -13.03 -13.14
C GLY A 151 1.90 -13.42 -12.20
N GLN A 152 2.76 -14.36 -12.61
CA GLN A 152 3.89 -14.81 -11.80
C GLN A 152 4.89 -13.68 -11.51
N ARG A 153 5.20 -12.83 -12.49
CA ARG A 153 6.04 -11.65 -12.28
C ARG A 153 5.42 -10.69 -11.26
N GLY A 154 4.14 -10.34 -11.43
CA GLY A 154 3.43 -9.44 -10.52
C GLY A 154 3.41 -9.97 -9.08
N TYR A 155 3.17 -11.27 -8.91
CA TYR A 155 3.16 -11.91 -7.60
C TYR A 155 4.53 -11.91 -6.92
N ARG A 156 5.63 -12.19 -7.65
CA ARG A 156 6.98 -12.14 -7.07
C ARG A 156 7.30 -10.75 -6.52
N VAL A 157 7.02 -9.71 -7.30
CA VAL A 157 7.25 -8.32 -6.88
C VAL A 157 6.37 -7.94 -5.70
N MET A 158 5.06 -8.25 -5.77
CA MET A 158 4.12 -7.99 -4.69
C MET A 158 4.57 -8.66 -3.39
N ARG A 159 4.91 -9.95 -3.44
CA ARG A 159 5.37 -10.75 -2.30
C ARG A 159 6.64 -10.17 -1.70
N ALA A 160 7.63 -9.83 -2.53
CA ALA A 160 8.87 -9.21 -2.06
C ALA A 160 8.58 -7.89 -1.33
N ARG A 161 7.72 -7.03 -1.89
CA ARG A 161 7.37 -5.75 -1.28
C ARG A 161 6.58 -5.91 0.03
N MET A 162 5.67 -6.88 0.11
CA MET A 162 4.92 -7.21 1.34
C MET A 162 5.85 -7.73 2.44
N ARG A 163 6.81 -8.60 2.09
CA ARG A 163 7.81 -9.10 3.05
C ARG A 163 8.68 -7.98 3.59
N ALA A 164 9.19 -7.11 2.70
CA ALA A 164 9.95 -5.93 3.11
C ALA A 164 9.12 -4.98 4.00
N ASP A 165 7.81 -4.83 3.72
CA ASP A 165 6.89 -4.00 4.50
C ASP A 165 6.72 -4.47 5.96
N LEU A 166 6.82 -5.78 6.17
CA LEU A 166 6.73 -6.42 7.48
C LEU A 166 8.09 -6.65 8.15
N GLY A 167 9.19 -6.18 7.52
CA GLY A 167 10.55 -6.37 8.04
C GLY A 167 11.11 -7.79 7.88
N PHE A 168 10.52 -8.61 7.00
CA PHE A 168 11.11 -9.90 6.62
C PHE A 168 12.19 -9.74 5.55
N ASP A 169 13.14 -10.67 5.54
CA ASP A 169 14.12 -10.79 4.46
C ASP A 169 13.40 -11.01 3.11
N ALA A 170 13.74 -10.18 2.12
CA ALA A 170 13.04 -10.10 0.84
C ALA A 170 14.05 -9.97 -0.31
N GLU A 171 13.76 -10.66 -1.41
CA GLU A 171 14.49 -10.51 -2.66
C GLU A 171 14.37 -9.05 -3.15
N PRO A 172 15.48 -8.42 -3.58
CA PRO A 172 15.45 -7.02 -4.00
C PRO A 172 14.54 -6.83 -5.21
N VAL A 173 13.57 -5.90 -5.06
CA VAL A 173 12.53 -5.64 -6.07
C VAL A 173 13.12 -5.17 -7.41
N ASP A 174 14.25 -4.45 -7.38
CA ASP A 174 14.93 -3.95 -8.58
C ASP A 174 15.50 -5.09 -9.45
N GLU A 175 15.88 -6.21 -8.84
CA GLU A 175 16.34 -7.40 -9.57
C GLU A 175 15.18 -8.14 -10.24
N LEU A 176 13.96 -8.05 -9.67
CA LEU A 176 12.76 -8.73 -10.19
C LEU A 176 12.14 -8.05 -11.42
N TYR A 177 12.36 -6.75 -11.60
CA TYR A 177 11.91 -6.05 -12.81
C TYR A 177 12.84 -6.26 -14.01
N GLY A 178 14.03 -6.86 -13.80
CA GLY A 178 15.11 -6.86 -14.77
C GLY A 178 15.65 -5.45 -14.95
N THR A 179 16.96 -5.28 -15.03
CA THR A 179 17.62 -4.01 -15.28
C THR A 179 17.06 -3.39 -16.57
N GLN A 180 16.07 -2.50 -16.46
CA GLN A 180 15.75 -1.63 -17.58
C GLN A 180 16.99 -0.78 -17.80
N PRO A 181 17.54 -0.71 -19.02
CA PRO A 181 18.60 0.24 -19.30
C PRO A 181 17.98 1.61 -19.03
N THR A 182 18.48 2.28 -18.00
CA THR A 182 18.28 3.71 -17.84
C THR A 182 18.83 4.35 -19.10
N VAL A 183 17.93 4.64 -20.05
CA VAL A 183 18.21 5.56 -21.14
C VAL A 183 18.37 6.90 -20.46
N VAL A 184 19.60 7.16 -20.02
CA VAL A 184 20.04 8.50 -19.67
C VAL A 184 19.89 9.29 -20.95
N SER A 185 18.84 10.10 -21.02
CA SER A 185 18.66 11.09 -22.07
C SER A 185 19.92 11.94 -22.11
N SER A 186 20.75 11.69 -23.11
CA SER A 186 21.81 12.60 -23.50
C SER A 186 21.13 13.94 -23.75
N SER A 187 21.41 14.89 -22.87
CA SER A 187 20.99 16.27 -23.05
C SER A 187 21.68 16.78 -24.32
N SER A 188 20.95 16.84 -25.43
CA SER A 188 21.40 17.55 -26.61
C SER A 188 21.41 19.04 -26.27
N GLU A 189 22.61 19.53 -26.02
CA GLU A 189 22.99 20.94 -25.99
C GLU A 189 22.52 21.59 -27.29
N SER A 190 21.40 22.31 -27.24
CA SER A 190 20.90 23.11 -28.37
C SER A 190 21.57 24.47 -28.32
N THR A 191 22.70 24.57 -29.02
CA THR A 191 23.34 25.83 -29.40
C THR A 191 22.31 26.68 -30.15
N SER A 192 21.91 27.80 -29.55
CA SER A 192 21.05 28.80 -30.20
C SER A 192 21.91 29.67 -31.13
N GLU A 193 21.70 29.54 -32.43
CA GLU A 193 22.18 30.47 -33.45
C GLU A 193 21.05 31.46 -33.79
N PRO A 194 21.28 32.79 -33.85
CA PRO A 194 20.23 33.75 -34.12
C PRO A 194 19.91 33.81 -35.62
N ALA A 195 18.61 33.88 -35.92
CA ALA A 195 18.05 33.91 -37.27
C ALA A 195 18.55 35.11 -38.09
N GLU A 196 19.18 34.83 -39.24
CA GLU A 196 19.36 35.79 -40.32
C GLU A 196 18.01 36.11 -40.98
N THR A 197 17.74 37.40 -41.09
CA THR A 197 16.58 38.03 -41.71
C THR A 197 16.48 37.73 -43.20
N THR A 198 15.51 36.90 -43.60
CA THR A 198 15.11 36.74 -45.00
C THR A 198 14.41 37.99 -45.51
N SER A 199 15.08 38.69 -46.42
CA SER A 199 14.55 39.80 -47.21
C SER A 199 13.55 39.31 -48.25
N LEU A 200 12.38 39.96 -48.31
CA LEU A 200 11.37 39.81 -49.36
C LEU A 200 11.86 40.37 -50.70
N PRO A 201 11.67 39.68 -51.85
CA PRO A 201 11.72 40.34 -53.15
C PRO A 201 10.34 40.91 -53.54
N PRO A 202 10.31 41.99 -54.36
CA PRO A 202 9.11 42.80 -54.58
C PRO A 202 8.18 42.25 -55.65
N SER A 203 6.92 42.66 -55.55
CA SER A 203 5.86 42.43 -56.52
C SER A 203 6.10 43.16 -57.84
N THR A 204 5.87 42.50 -58.96
CA THR A 204 5.47 43.15 -60.22
C THR A 204 4.65 42.20 -61.08
N TRP A 205 3.40 42.62 -61.31
CA TRP A 205 2.52 42.48 -62.49
C TRP A 205 2.36 41.14 -63.19
#